data_AF-A0A432AVU6-F1
#
_entry.id   AF-A0A432AVU6-F1
#
_cell.length_a   1.000
_cell.length_b   1.000
_cell.length_c   1.000
_cell.angle_alpha   90.00
_cell.angle_beta   90.00
_cell.angle_gamma   90.00
#
_symmetry.space_group_name_H-M   'P 1'
#
loop_
_entity.id
_entity.type
_entity.pdbx_description
1 polymer ?
#
loop_
_entity_poly.entity_id
_entity_poly.type
_entity_poly.pdbx_seq_one_letter_code
_entity_poly.pdbx_strand_id
1 'polypeptide(L)' 'MDLSFRSDCLEKLLQPHESKPWNPLIATAFYRRGLIEAWGRGILKIAQLLREASLPQTVTRVDAGSVRMMLNDHS' A
#
# COMPACT_ATOMS: atom_id res chain seq x y z
N MET A 1 6.29 22.67 11.99
CA MET A 1 5.58 21.64 11.21
C MET A 1 5.57 20.38 12.05
N ASP A 2 4.37 20.02 12.52
CA ASP A 2 4.16 18.97 13.52
C ASP A 2 4.41 17.57 12.94
N LEU A 3 5.31 16.82 13.56
CA LEU A 3 5.63 15.43 13.20
C LEU A 3 4.44 14.48 13.41
N SER A 4 3.44 14.89 14.21
CA SER A 4 2.24 14.11 14.52
C SER A 4 1.34 13.91 13.30
N PHE A 5 1.24 14.91 12.40
CA PHE A 5 0.42 14.82 11.18
C PHE A 5 0.94 13.76 10.18
N ARG A 6 2.23 13.42 10.21
CA ARG A 6 2.83 12.43 9.29
C ARG A 6 2.50 10.98 9.67
N SER A 7 2.29 10.69 10.96
CA SER A 7 1.98 9.34 11.45
C SER A 7 0.56 8.91 11.07
N ASP A 8 -0.41 9.80 11.16
CA ASP A 8 -1.83 9.50 10.90
C ASP A 8 -2.11 9.00 9.48
N CYS A 9 -1.39 9.54 8.47
CA CYS A 9 -1.51 9.09 7.09
C CYS A 9 -0.99 7.67 6.89
N LEU A 10 0.10 7.31 7.56
CA LEU A 10 0.69 5.98 7.47
C LEU A 10 -0.21 4.94 8.15
N GLU A 11 -0.72 5.26 9.35
CA GLU A 11 -1.63 4.39 10.08
C GLU A 11 -2.92 4.12 9.29
N LYS A 12 -3.50 5.14 8.65
CA LYS A 12 -4.67 4.99 7.78
C LYS A 12 -4.39 4.15 6.53
N LEU A 13 -3.19 4.25 5.97
CA LEU A 13 -2.79 3.47 4.79
C LEU A 13 -2.64 1.97 5.10
N LEU A 14 -2.16 1.66 6.31
CA LEU A 14 -1.96 0.30 6.81
C LEU A 14 -3.24 -0.33 7.38
N GLN A 15 -4.37 0.35 7.28
CA GLN A 15 -5.69 -0.17 7.60
C GLN A 15 -6.52 -0.38 6.33
N PRO A 16 -7.60 -1.19 6.37
CA PRO A 16 -8.56 -1.24 5.27
C PRO A 16 -9.09 0.16 4.98
N HIS A 17 -8.84 0.65 3.76
CA HIS A 17 -9.29 1.95 3.30
C HIS A 17 -9.85 1.84 1.89
N GLU A 18 -10.87 2.63 1.58
CA GLU A 18 -11.37 2.75 0.22
C GLU A 18 -10.40 3.61 -0.59
N SER A 19 -9.57 2.98 -1.42
CA SER A 19 -8.85 3.73 -2.45
C SER A 19 -9.84 4.26 -3.47
N LYS A 20 -9.84 5.57 -3.72
CA LYS A 20 -10.61 6.16 -4.81
C LYS A 20 -9.75 6.16 -6.08
N PRO A 21 -10.15 5.43 -7.15
CA PRO A 21 -9.38 5.42 -8.38
C PRO A 21 -9.43 6.79 -9.04
N TRP A 22 -8.26 7.40 -9.26
CA TRP A 22 -8.15 8.69 -9.95
C TRP A 22 -8.63 8.61 -11.41
N ASN A 23 -8.45 7.45 -12.06
CA ASN A 23 -8.97 7.16 -13.38
C ASN A 23 -9.80 5.86 -13.37
N PRO A 24 -11.15 5.96 -13.34
CA PRO A 24 -12.04 4.80 -13.31
C PRO A 24 -11.92 3.86 -14.51
N LEU A 25 -11.51 4.35 -15.68
CA LEU A 25 -11.39 3.53 -16.90
C LEU A 25 -10.20 2.57 -16.81
N ILE A 26 -9.04 3.11 -16.45
CA ILE A 26 -7.82 2.32 -16.22
C ILE A 26 -8.10 1.29 -15.14
N ALA A 27 -8.63 1.76 -14.02
CA ALA A 27 -9.05 0.95 -12.90
C ALA A 27 -9.95 -0.24 -13.30
N THR A 28 -11.01 0.02 -14.06
CA THR A 28 -11.96 -1.00 -14.51
C THR A 28 -11.31 -1.99 -15.47
N ALA A 29 -10.41 -1.54 -16.34
CA ALA A 29 -9.70 -2.43 -17.27
C ALA A 29 -8.82 -3.45 -16.52
N PHE A 30 -8.05 -3.02 -15.52
CA PHE A 30 -7.23 -3.91 -14.70
C PHE A 30 -8.08 -4.86 -13.86
N TYR A 31 -9.17 -4.37 -13.27
CA TYR A 31 -10.10 -5.19 -12.49
C TYR A 31 -10.76 -6.28 -13.34
N ARG A 32 -11.29 -5.93 -14.51
CA ARG A 32 -11.91 -6.90 -15.44
C ARG A 32 -10.94 -7.96 -15.96
N ARG A 33 -9.64 -7.65 -16.00
CA ARG A 33 -8.58 -8.57 -16.39
C ARG A 33 -8.09 -9.45 -15.22
N GLY A 34 -8.63 -9.27 -14.01
CA GLY A 34 -8.21 -10.01 -12.82
C GLY A 34 -6.82 -9.62 -12.30
N LEU A 35 -6.27 -8.49 -12.76
CA LEU A 35 -4.94 -8.03 -12.36
C LEU A 35 -4.95 -7.35 -10.98
N ILE A 36 -6.13 -6.93 -10.50
CA ILE A 36 -6.33 -6.32 -9.18
C ILE A 36 -7.63 -6.84 -8.54
N GLU A 37 -7.62 -7.05 -7.22
CA GLU A 37 -8.67 -7.79 -6.50
C GLU A 37 -9.71 -6.86 -5.83
N ALA A 38 -9.33 -5.65 -5.42
CA ALA A 38 -10.19 -4.49 -5.12
C ALA A 38 -9.33 -3.26 -4.76
N TRP A 39 -9.98 -2.09 -4.70
CA TRP A 39 -9.36 -0.83 -4.32
C TRP A 39 -8.86 -0.85 -2.85
N GLY A 40 -7.62 -0.42 -2.62
CA GLY A 40 -7.10 -0.12 -1.27
C GLY A 40 -6.64 -1.31 -0.43
N ARG A 41 -6.61 -2.52 -0.99
CA ARG A 41 -6.08 -3.70 -0.28
C ARG A 41 -4.67 -4.13 -0.71
N GLY A 42 -4.10 -3.50 -1.74
CA GLY A 42 -2.82 -3.92 -2.32
C GLY A 42 -1.67 -3.95 -1.30
N ILE A 43 -1.52 -2.89 -0.51
CA ILE A 43 -0.47 -2.80 0.53
C ILE A 43 -0.67 -3.86 1.60
N LEU A 44 -1.91 -4.08 2.05
CA LEU A 44 -2.24 -5.11 3.04
C LEU A 44 -1.93 -6.52 2.54
N LYS A 45 -2.25 -6.80 1.27
CA LYS A 45 -1.95 -8.08 0.62
C LYS A 45 -0.44 -8.34 0.57
N ILE A 46 0.36 -7.33 0.22
CA ILE A 46 1.83 -7.46 0.19
C ILE A 46 2.36 -7.75 1.60
N ALA A 47 1.91 -7.00 2.62
CA ALA A 47 2.33 -7.23 4.01
C ALA A 47 1.94 -8.63 4.51
N GLN A 48 0.76 -9.11 4.14
CA GLN A 48 0.30 -10.47 4.44
C GLN A 48 1.17 -11.53 3.76
N LEU A 49 1.43 -11.40 2.45
CA LEU A 49 2.25 -12.36 1.71
C LEU A 49 3.68 -12.43 2.24
N LEU A 50 4.28 -11.31 2.64
CA LEU A 50 5.59 -11.31 3.28
C LEU A 50 5.57 -12.03 4.62
N ARG A 51 4.51 -11.85 5.42
CA ARG A 51 4.34 -12.56 6.68
C ARG A 51 4.20 -14.07 6.46
N GLU A 52 3.40 -14.48 5.49
CA GLU A 52 3.21 -15.89 5.11
C GLU A 52 4.51 -16.51 4.59
N ALA A 53 5.30 -15.75 3.83
CA ALA A 53 6.61 -16.19 3.33
C ALA A 53 7.73 -16.12 4.38
N SER A 54 7.44 -15.70 5.63
CA SER A 54 8.45 -15.45 6.67
C SER A 54 9.57 -14.49 6.23
N LEU A 55 9.24 -13.57 5.33
CA LEU A 55 10.13 -12.53 4.83
C LEU A 55 10.05 -11.26 5.69
N PRO A 56 11.08 -10.41 5.64
CA PRO A 56 11.06 -9.14 6.35
C PRO A 56 9.86 -8.29 5.94
N GLN A 57 9.24 -7.66 6.92
CA GLN A 57 8.18 -6.70 6.67
C GLN A 57 8.74 -5.52 5.88
N THR A 58 7.94 -5.00 4.95
CA THR A 58 8.31 -3.83 4.16
C THR A 58 8.47 -2.59 5.02
N VAL A 59 9.52 -1.82 4.78
CA VAL A 59 9.69 -0.51 5.41
C VAL A 59 8.89 0.51 4.62
N THR A 60 7.88 1.10 5.25
CA THR A 60 7.09 2.17 4.63
C THR A 60 7.60 3.52 5.13
N ARG A 61 8.04 4.39 4.22
CA ARG A 61 8.50 5.76 4.49
C ARG A 61 7.57 6.76 3.82
N VAL A 62 7.27 7.85 4.53
CA VAL A 62 6.48 8.98 4.02
C VAL A 62 7.40 10.16 3.77
N ASP A 63 7.69 10.43 2.50
CA ASP A 63 8.41 11.62 2.05
C ASP A 63 7.40 12.71 1.65
N ALA A 64 7.85 13.97 1.53
CA ALA A 64 6.95 15.10 1.24
C ALA A 64 6.12 14.86 -0.04
N GLY A 65 4.85 14.48 0.14
CA GLY A 65 3.89 14.18 -0.94
C GLY A 65 3.95 12.75 -1.52
N SER A 66 4.77 11.85 -0.98
CA SER A 66 4.85 10.47 -1.48
C SER A 66 5.00 9.44 -0.37
N VAL A 67 4.47 8.24 -0.60
CA VAL A 67 4.69 7.08 0.27
C VAL A 67 5.50 6.06 -0.51
N ARG A 68 6.60 5.59 0.08
CA ARG A 68 7.48 4.58 -0.49
C ARG A 68 7.47 3.35 0.39
N MET A 69 7.25 2.19 -0.22
CA MET A 69 7.37 0.90 0.44
C MET A 69 8.61 0.18 -0.09
N MET A 70 9.51 -0.23 0.80
CA MET A 70 10.77 -0.91 0.46
C MET A 70 10.69 -2.36 0.91
N LEU A 71 10.97 -3.28 0.00
CA LEU A 71 11.24 -4.68 0.32
C LEU A 71 12.69 -4.76 0.81
N ASN A 72 12.90 -5.26 2.02
CA ASN A 72 14.26 -5.54 2.48
C ASN A 72 14.69 -6.86 1.84
N ASP A 73 15.62 -6.77 0.90
CA ASP A 73 16.29 -7.94 0.34
C ASP A 73 17.31 -8.45 1.36
N HIS A 74 17.17 -9.70 1.77
CA HIS A 74 18.21 -10.42 2.50
C HIS A 74 19.06 -11.16 1.46
N SER A 75 19.97 -10.43 0.83
CA SER A 75 21.16 -11.03 0.20
C SER A 75 22.26 -11.22 1.24
#